data_AF-A0A371B464-F1
#
_entry.id   AF-A0A371B464-F1
#
_cell.length_a   1.000
_cell.length_b   1.000
_cell.length_c   1.000
_cell.angle_alpha   90.00
_cell.angle_beta   90.00
_cell.angle_gamma   90.00
#
_symmetry.space_group_name_H-M   'P 1'
#
loop_
_entity.id
_entity.type
_entity.pdbx_description
1 polymer ?
#
loop_
_entity_poly.entity_id
_entity_poly.type
_entity_poly.pdbx_seq_one_letter_code
_entity_poly.pdbx_strand_id
1 'polypeptide(L)' 'METPCVKICTLDVKRRLCLGCGRTMDEIAAWAGMVPAERRRIMNELSERLAAFNASQKLAG' A
#
# COMPACT_ATOMS: atom_id res chain seq x y z
N MET A 1 16.06 6.38 -3.68
CA MET A 1 15.25 5.14 -3.69
C MET A 1 13.83 5.53 -4.04
N GLU A 2 13.24 4.94 -5.07
CA GLU A 2 11.86 5.19 -5.47
C GLU A 2 10.89 4.76 -4.34
N THR A 3 9.82 5.51 -4.11
CA THR A 3 8.82 5.20 -3.08
C THR A 3 7.43 5.69 -3.46
N PRO A 4 6.36 4.90 -3.24
CA PRO A 4 4.98 5.31 -3.47
C PRO A 4 4.39 6.10 -2.29
N CYS A 5 5.18 6.40 -1.27
CA CYS A 5 4.69 7.05 -0.06
C CYS A 5 4.23 8.49 -0.33
N VAL A 6 2.95 8.78 -0.11
CA VAL A 6 2.37 10.12 -0.22
C VAL A 6 2.46 10.93 1.09
N LYS A 7 3.29 10.48 2.04
CA LYS A 7 3.48 11.07 3.38
C LYS A 7 2.21 11.11 4.25
N ILE A 8 1.21 10.31 3.91
CA ILE A 8 0.05 10.03 4.76
C ILE A 8 0.23 8.63 5.32
N CYS A 9 0.42 8.54 6.64
CA CYS A 9 0.71 7.28 7.32
C CYS A 9 -0.45 6.85 8.22
N THR A 10 -1.58 6.52 7.60
CA THR A 10 -2.71 5.91 8.29
C THR A 10 -2.76 4.44 7.90
N LEU A 11 -2.74 3.54 8.88
CA LEU A 11 -2.82 2.09 8.66
C LEU A 11 -4.22 1.58 9.05
N ASP A 12 -4.85 0.79 8.18
CA ASP A 12 -5.95 -0.08 8.60
C ASP A 12 -5.33 -1.31 9.26
N VAL A 13 -5.54 -1.45 10.58
CA VAL A 13 -5.00 -2.55 11.39
C VAL A 13 -5.64 -3.89 11.04
N LYS A 14 -6.94 -3.89 10.68
CA LYS A 14 -7.66 -5.13 10.35
C LYS A 14 -7.21 -5.71 9.01
N ARG A 15 -6.92 -4.85 8.03
CA ARG A 15 -6.52 -5.22 6.67
C ARG A 15 -5.03 -5.07 6.39
N ARG A 16 -4.26 -4.62 7.40
CA ARG A 16 -2.79 -4.47 7.39
C ARG A 16 -2.24 -3.66 6.21
N LEU A 17 -2.93 -2.57 5.82
CA LEU A 17 -2.53 -1.74 4.68
C LEU A 17 -2.52 -0.24 4.99
N CYS A 18 -1.67 0.52 4.31
CA CYS A 18 -1.58 1.97 4.39
C CYS A 18 -2.63 2.67 3.50
N LEU A 19 -3.53 3.43 4.11
CA LEU A 19 -4.60 4.14 3.42
C LEU A 19 -4.12 5.23 2.46
N GLY A 20 -2.89 5.73 2.66
CA GLY A 20 -2.31 6.74 1.77
C GLY A 20 -1.68 6.15 0.51
N CYS A 21 -0.86 5.10 0.65
CA CYS A 21 -0.05 4.57 -0.45
C CYS A 21 -0.41 3.14 -0.88
N GLY A 22 -1.35 2.48 -0.22
CA GLY A 22 -1.80 1.12 -0.58
C GLY A 22 -0.84 -0.01 -0.19
N ARG A 23 0.38 0.30 0.27
CA ARG A 23 1.34 -0.72 0.71
C ARG A 23 0.86 -1.43 1.97
N THR A 24 1.15 -2.72 2.05
CA THR A 24 0.99 -3.51 3.28
C THR A 24 2.09 -3.17 4.29
N MET A 25 1.87 -3.55 5.56
CA MET A 25 2.90 -3.40 6.60
C MET A 25 4.19 -4.16 6.26
N ASP A 26 4.06 -5.35 5.68
CA ASP A 26 5.20 -6.21 5.34
C ASP A 26 6.03 -5.60 4.19
N GLU A 27 5.36 -5.02 3.20
CA GLU A 27 6.02 -4.26 2.13
C GLU A 27 6.71 -2.99 2.65
N ILE A 28 6.13 -2.32 3.65
CA ILE A 28 6.76 -1.15 4.30
C ILE A 28 8.03 -1.57 5.03
N ALA A 29 7.99 -2.66 5.80
CA ALA A 29 9.12 -3.17 6.56
C ALA A 29 10.27 -3.64 5.67
N ALA A 30 9.96 -4.32 4.56
CA ALA A 30 10.95 -4.86 3.64
C ALA A 30 11.45 -3.85 2.57
N TRP A 31 10.84 -2.66 2.47
CA TRP A 31 11.05 -1.74 1.34
C TRP A 31 12.51 -1.40 1.04
N ALA A 32 13.31 -1.15 2.09
CA ALA A 32 14.71 -0.79 1.95
C ALA A 32 15.55 -1.92 1.34
N GLY A 33 15.20 -3.18 1.61
CA GLY A 33 15.89 -4.36 1.11
C GLY A 33 15.44 -4.85 -0.28
N MET A 34 14.33 -4.34 -0.82
CA MET A 34 13.80 -4.78 -2.11
C MET A 34 14.71 -4.35 -3.28
N VAL A 35 14.75 -5.18 -4.32
CA VAL A 35 15.37 -4.80 -5.60
C VAL A 35 14.44 -3.85 -6.38
N PRO A 36 14.97 -2.98 -7.27
CA PRO A 36 14.14 -2.03 -8.02
C PRO A 36 13.00 -2.66 -8.82
N ALA A 37 13.19 -3.86 -9.37
CA ALA A 37 12.15 -4.58 -10.11
C ALA A 37 10.95 -4.93 -9.22
N GLU A 38 11.21 -5.39 -8.00
CA GLU A 38 10.16 -5.74 -7.02
C GLU A 38 9.40 -4.49 -6.57
N ARG A 39 10.12 -3.38 -6.32
CA ARG A 39 9.47 -2.10 -5.99
C ARG A 39 8.50 -1.67 -7.09
N ARG A 40 8.94 -1.72 -8.35
CA ARG A 40 8.09 -1.35 -9.51
C ARG A 40 6.87 -2.23 -9.64
N ARG A 41 7.03 -3.55 -9.45
CA ARG A 41 5.90 -4.48 -9.44
C ARG A 41 4.87 -4.08 -8.38
N ILE A 42 5.31 -3.88 -7.14
CA ILE A 42 4.42 -3.45 -6.05
C ILE A 42 3.74 -2.13 -6.41
N MET A 43 4.48 -1.13 -6.87
CA MET A 43 3.93 0.20 -7.19
C MET A 43 2.84 0.16 -8.27
N ASN A 44 2.95 -0.73 -9.25
CA ASN A 44 1.93 -0.90 -10.30
C ASN A 44 0.59 -1.44 -9.74
N GLU A 45 0.62 -2.15 -8.61
CA GLU A 45 -0.56 -2.79 -8.02
C GLU A 45 -1.27 -1.88 -6.98
N LEU A 46 -0.62 -0.81 -6.50
CA LEU A 46 -1.11 -0.03 -5.34
C LEU A 46 -2.42 0.71 -5.60
N SER A 47 -2.58 1.29 -6.80
CA SER A 47 -3.79 2.04 -7.16
C SER A 47 -5.03 1.15 -7.15
N GLU A 48 -4.92 -0.06 -7.70
CA GLU A 48 -6.01 -1.03 -7.74
C GLU A 48 -6.34 -1.55 -6.33
N ARG A 49 -5.32 -1.86 -5.51
CA ARG A 49 -5.51 -2.25 -4.11
C ARG A 49 -6.25 -1.19 -3.30
N LEU A 50 -5.89 0.09 -3.46
CA LEU A 50 -6.58 1.20 -2.79
C LEU A 50 -8.03 1.34 -3.26
N ALA A 51 -8.28 1.22 -4.56
CA ALA A 51 -9.63 1.28 -5.11
C ALA A 51 -10.51 0.16 -4.56
N ALA A 52 -10.02 -1.08 -4.57
CA ALA A 52 -10.71 -2.25 -4.03
C ALA A 52 -10.98 -2.11 -2.51
N PHE A 53 -10.01 -1.57 -1.77
CA PHE A 53 -10.18 -1.28 -0.34
C PHE A 53 -11.29 -0.26 -0.11
N ASN A 54 -11.26 0.88 -0.81
CA ASN A 54 -12.25 1.95 -0.64
C ASN A 54 -13.65 1.48 -1.02
N ALA A 55 -13.79 0.68 -2.09
CA ALA A 55 -15.05 0.06 -2.48
C ALA A 55 -15.58 -0.87 -1.37
N SER A 56 -14.71 -1.69 -0.78
CA SER A 56 -15.06 -2.59 0.32
C SER A 56 -15.42 -1.86 1.61
N GLN A 57 -14.85 -0.68 1.87
CA GLN A 57 -15.21 0.16 3.01
C GLN A 57 -16.59 0.80 2.85
N LYS A 58 -16.93 1.25 1.64
CA LYS A 58 -18.24 1.85 1.35
C LYS A 58 -19.41 0.87 1.53
N LEU A 59 -19.17 -0.43 1.37
CA LEU A 59 -20.17 -1.49 1.57
C LEU A 59 -20.36 -1.87 3.04
N ALA A 60 -19.41 -1.51 3.91
CA ALA A 60 -19.38 -1.92 5.31
C ALA A 60 -19.89 -0.83 6.28
N GLY A 61 -20.19 0.37 5.77
CA GLY A 61 -20.76 1.50 6.52
C GLY A 61 -22.13 1.87 6.00
#